data_AF-A0A1G4EGS5-F1
#
_entry.id   AF-A0A1G4EGS5-F1
#
_cell.length_a   1.000
_cell.length_b   1.000
_cell.length_c   1.000
_cell.angle_alpha   90.00
_cell.angle_beta   90.00
_cell.angle_gamma   90.00
#
_symmetry.space_group_name_H-M   'P 1'
#
loop_
_entity.id
_entity.type
_entity.pdbx_description
1 polymer ?
#
loop_
_entity_poly.entity_id
_entity_poly.type
_entity_poly.pdbx_seq_one_letter_code
_entity_poly.pdbx_strand_id
1 'polypeptide(L)'
;MSLQSYYQYLSSFLSCKKDFDQIIIHKDRDILPKCNTFDSQISGNHVFVDPCQKIIKYLKLMQNGSYNENNKIDGCRYLNFYINNQVNSTYGNQSTEGHYKIFTQAFISNYSDLNICKDHLNLIPKEIIGNMKKIYNMYIKLDNVINATDIKKDNICSNIDECYQTYMSFKSYCTIDSHNSELCNALEDFRNYYLVNSQSVMRCTNDTKFPSFKVAQEEAHDADDADDSDNSDDSPNPSYSQHQPGQDDPARSLEISDSLVEDASGLNSSNSKTATAISTTLLLFPTLFTLYKFTPLGSLIRPYIQRNQKVQYNANDEMLQLYLPNYKAQDNINKEQLNVPYHS
;
A
#
# COMPACT_ATOMS: atom_id res chain seq x y z
N MET A 1 17.63 -14.53 -17.00
CA MET A 1 16.88 -13.25 -17.08
C MET A 1 15.71 -13.39 -16.13
N SER A 2 15.83 -12.84 -14.91
CA SER A 2 14.78 -12.97 -13.89
C SER A 2 13.55 -12.16 -14.33
N LEU A 3 12.38 -12.78 -14.39
CA LEU A 3 11.10 -12.07 -14.54
C LEU A 3 10.99 -11.08 -13.38
N GLN A 4 11.07 -9.78 -13.67
CA GLN A 4 11.02 -8.76 -12.63
C GLN A 4 9.57 -8.56 -12.20
N SER A 5 9.22 -9.11 -11.03
CA SER A 5 7.89 -8.92 -10.47
C SER A 5 7.71 -7.49 -9.99
N TYR A 6 6.88 -6.72 -10.70
CA TYR A 6 6.68 -5.29 -10.37
C TYR A 6 5.74 -5.08 -9.18
N TYR A 7 4.84 -6.01 -8.92
CA TYR A 7 3.77 -5.78 -7.96
C TYR A 7 4.00 -6.40 -6.57
N GLN A 8 4.89 -7.39 -6.46
CA GLN A 8 5.12 -8.20 -5.25
C GLN A 8 5.44 -7.38 -3.98
N TYR A 9 5.99 -6.18 -4.13
CA TYR A 9 6.48 -5.33 -3.04
C TYR A 9 5.58 -4.13 -2.72
N LEU A 10 4.38 -4.04 -3.31
CA LEU A 10 3.54 -2.85 -3.14
C LEU A 10 3.06 -2.62 -1.70
N SER A 11 2.89 -3.68 -0.90
CA SER A 11 2.54 -3.56 0.52
C SER A 11 3.69 -2.96 1.34
N SER A 12 4.95 -3.32 1.04
CA SER A 12 6.12 -2.79 1.76
C SER A 12 6.36 -1.30 1.49
N PHE A 13 5.82 -0.76 0.39
CA PHE A 13 5.90 0.67 0.10
C PHE A 13 5.20 1.56 1.13
N LEU A 14 4.31 1.02 1.96
CA LEU A 14 3.70 1.79 3.06
C LEU A 14 4.75 2.26 4.07
N SER A 15 5.67 1.38 4.48
CA SER A 15 6.73 1.75 5.42
C SER A 15 7.73 2.70 4.77
N CYS A 16 8.12 2.44 3.52
CA CYS A 16 9.01 3.31 2.76
C CYS A 16 8.44 4.74 2.63
N LYS A 17 7.14 4.86 2.34
CA LYS A 17 6.47 6.17 2.23
C LYS A 17 6.39 6.90 3.57
N LYS A 18 6.13 6.20 4.67
CA LYS A 18 6.12 6.81 6.01
C LYS A 18 7.45 7.50 6.32
N ASP A 19 8.57 6.86 5.98
CA ASP A 19 9.91 7.44 6.15
C ASP A 19 10.20 8.53 5.11
N PHE A 20 9.78 8.33 3.86
CA PHE A 20 10.00 9.28 2.76
C PHE A 20 9.25 10.60 2.95
N ASP A 21 8.02 10.56 3.48
CA ASP A 21 7.20 11.75 3.69
C ASP A 21 7.67 12.61 4.87
N GLN A 22 8.39 12.02 5.83
CA GLN A 22 9.03 12.75 6.94
C GLN A 22 10.23 13.58 6.48
N ILE A 23 10.71 13.40 5.24
CA ILE A 23 11.85 14.13 4.70
C ILE A 23 11.49 15.60 4.46
N ILE A 24 12.12 16.47 5.24
CA ILE A 24 12.06 17.91 5.06
C ILE A 24 13.14 18.33 4.05
N ILE A 25 12.75 18.93 2.93
CA ILE A 25 13.68 19.36 1.88
C ILE A 25 14.26 20.75 2.09
N HIS A 26 13.53 21.67 2.73
CA HIS A 26 13.95 23.07 2.81
C HIS A 26 15.26 23.27 3.60
N LYS A 27 16.11 24.18 3.10
CA LYS A 27 17.32 24.74 3.75
C LYS A 27 18.61 23.90 3.68
N ASP A 28 18.69 22.88 2.83
CA ASP A 28 19.93 22.12 2.67
C ASP A 28 20.91 22.81 1.70
N ARG A 29 21.86 23.56 2.25
CA ARG A 29 22.85 24.33 1.48
C ARG A 29 23.75 23.45 0.61
N ASP A 30 23.94 22.19 0.98
CA ASP A 30 24.88 21.30 0.28
C ASP A 30 24.20 20.47 -0.81
N ILE A 31 22.89 20.19 -0.65
CA ILE A 31 22.12 19.40 -1.62
C ILE A 31 21.50 20.28 -2.71
N LEU A 32 20.96 21.45 -2.35
CA LEU A 32 20.22 22.30 -3.29
C LEU A 32 21.05 22.69 -4.54
N PRO A 33 22.31 23.16 -4.43
CA PRO A 33 23.11 23.48 -5.61
C PRO A 33 23.34 22.27 -6.51
N LYS A 34 23.56 21.08 -5.92
CA LYS A 34 23.74 19.84 -6.69
C LYS A 34 22.47 19.47 -7.45
N CYS A 35 21.31 19.60 -6.80
CA CYS A 35 20.03 19.32 -7.45
C CYS A 35 19.67 20.33 -8.55
N ASN A 36 20.08 21.60 -8.42
CA ASN A 36 19.97 22.56 -9.51
C ASN A 36 20.86 22.18 -10.71
N THR A 37 22.10 21.77 -10.46
CA THR A 37 22.98 21.25 -11.53
C THR A 37 22.37 20.02 -12.19
N PHE A 38 21.88 19.06 -11.40
CA PHE A 38 21.21 17.87 -11.92
C PHE A 38 19.99 18.22 -12.78
N ASP A 39 19.10 19.07 -12.28
CA ASP A 39 17.89 19.47 -13.02
C ASP A 39 18.23 20.19 -14.34
N SER A 40 19.26 21.04 -14.34
CA SER A 40 19.74 21.72 -15.56
C SER A 40 20.22 20.77 -16.65
N GLN A 41 20.66 19.55 -16.31
CA GLN A 41 21.11 18.53 -17.26
C GLN A 41 19.94 17.76 -17.90
N ILE A 42 18.75 17.75 -17.27
CA ILE A 42 17.65 16.85 -17.65
C ILE A 42 16.41 17.59 -18.15
N SER A 43 16.04 18.70 -17.52
CA SER A 43 14.78 19.41 -17.79
C SER A 43 15.01 20.91 -17.98
N GLY A 44 15.93 21.51 -17.21
CA GLY A 44 16.24 22.93 -17.26
C GLY A 44 15.12 23.85 -16.75
N ASN A 45 14.08 23.29 -16.11
CA ASN A 45 12.89 24.02 -15.67
C ASN A 45 12.59 23.87 -14.16
N HIS A 46 13.55 23.35 -13.41
CA HIS A 46 13.52 23.15 -11.95
C HIS A 46 12.50 22.13 -11.42
N VAL A 47 11.80 21.38 -12.28
CA VAL A 47 10.75 20.43 -11.85
C VAL A 47 11.28 19.23 -11.06
N PHE A 48 12.57 18.91 -11.18
CA PHE A 48 13.20 17.80 -10.47
C PHE A 48 14.10 18.23 -9.30
N VAL A 49 14.19 19.52 -8.98
CA VAL A 49 15.01 20.01 -7.86
C VAL A 49 14.51 19.44 -6.53
N ASP A 50 13.20 19.51 -6.27
CA ASP A 50 12.60 18.97 -5.04
C ASP A 50 12.61 17.43 -5.01
N PRO A 51 12.22 16.71 -6.09
CA PRO A 51 12.41 15.27 -6.18
C PRO A 51 13.85 14.82 -5.91
N CYS A 52 14.85 15.48 -6.52
CA CYS A 52 16.26 15.19 -6.30
C CYS A 52 16.64 15.31 -4.82
N GLN A 53 16.25 16.40 -4.16
CA GLN A 53 16.54 16.61 -2.74
C GLN A 53 15.94 15.52 -1.85
N LYS A 54 14.67 15.14 -2.11
CA LYS A 54 14.02 14.05 -1.37
C LYS A 54 14.75 12.72 -1.56
N ILE A 55 15.10 12.37 -2.79
CA ILE A 55 15.76 11.11 -3.09
C ILE A 55 17.12 11.04 -2.38
N ILE A 56 17.95 12.09 -2.45
CA ILE A 56 19.27 12.12 -1.78
C ILE A 56 19.12 11.94 -0.26
N LYS A 57 18.16 12.64 0.35
CA LYS A 57 17.93 12.53 1.79
C LYS A 57 17.43 11.13 2.17
N TYR A 58 16.56 10.53 1.37
CA TYR A 58 16.08 9.18 1.62
C TYR A 58 17.19 8.14 1.52
N LEU A 59 18.08 8.26 0.52
CA LEU A 59 19.26 7.40 0.40
C LEU A 59 20.17 7.51 1.62
N LYS A 60 20.43 8.73 2.11
CA LYS A 60 21.21 8.94 3.33
C LYS A 60 20.56 8.30 4.56
N LEU A 61 19.22 8.35 4.67
CA LEU A 61 18.48 7.67 5.72
C LEU A 61 18.64 6.15 5.63
N MET A 62 18.57 5.57 4.43
CA MET A 62 18.78 4.13 4.21
C MET A 62 20.24 3.71 4.49
N GLN A 63 21.22 4.56 4.18
CA GLN A 63 22.64 4.26 4.41
C GLN A 63 23.05 4.37 5.88
N ASN A 64 22.64 5.45 6.55
CA ASN A 64 23.10 5.80 7.89
C ASN A 64 22.13 5.37 9.00
N GLY A 65 20.90 4.99 8.64
CA GLY A 65 19.89 4.51 9.57
C GLY A 65 20.04 3.02 9.91
N SER A 66 19.12 2.51 10.72
CA SER A 66 19.08 1.10 11.14
C SER A 66 18.45 0.15 10.09
N TYR A 67 18.44 0.56 8.82
CA TYR A 67 17.87 -0.23 7.73
C TYR A 67 18.63 -1.55 7.58
N ASN A 68 17.93 -2.66 7.77
CA ASN A 68 18.44 -3.98 7.39
C ASN A 68 18.48 -4.10 5.84
N GLU A 69 19.12 -5.15 5.32
CA GLU A 69 19.29 -5.33 3.86
C GLU A 69 17.95 -5.40 3.12
N ASN A 70 16.96 -6.12 3.64
CA ASN A 70 15.63 -6.21 3.03
C ASN A 70 14.93 -4.84 2.96
N ASN A 71 15.00 -4.05 4.04
CA ASN A 71 14.44 -2.70 4.08
C ASN A 71 15.14 -1.78 3.06
N LYS A 72 16.45 -1.96 2.81
CA LYS A 72 17.17 -1.21 1.78
C LYS A 72 16.68 -1.59 0.39
N ILE A 73 16.49 -2.88 0.11
CA ILE A 73 15.94 -3.37 -1.16
C ILE A 73 14.55 -2.79 -1.41
N ASP A 74 13.67 -2.82 -0.41
CA ASP A 74 12.32 -2.27 -0.52
C ASP A 74 12.32 -0.74 -0.69
N GLY A 75 13.20 -0.03 0.03
CA GLY A 75 13.40 1.41 -0.17
C GLY A 75 13.92 1.74 -1.58
N CYS A 76 14.81 0.92 -2.14
CA CYS A 76 15.27 1.09 -3.51
C CYS A 76 14.16 0.80 -4.55
N ARG A 77 13.34 -0.23 -4.34
CA ARG A 77 12.14 -0.49 -5.17
C ARG A 77 11.14 0.67 -5.09
N TYR A 78 10.93 1.23 -3.90
CA TYR A 78 10.08 2.39 -3.69
C TYR A 78 10.62 3.63 -4.41
N LEU A 79 11.93 3.88 -4.33
CA LEU A 79 12.59 4.94 -5.10
C LEU A 79 12.41 4.74 -6.60
N ASN A 80 12.56 3.51 -7.10
CA ASN A 80 12.33 3.20 -8.50
C ASN A 80 10.90 3.57 -8.94
N PHE A 81 9.90 3.15 -8.15
CA PHE A 81 8.50 3.51 -8.36
C PHE A 81 8.27 5.03 -8.34
N TYR A 82 8.84 5.72 -7.34
CA TYR A 82 8.75 7.17 -7.20
C TYR A 82 9.37 7.90 -8.40
N ILE A 83 10.57 7.53 -8.84
CA ILE A 83 11.25 8.16 -9.98
C ILE A 83 10.47 7.94 -11.27
N ASN A 84 10.05 6.70 -11.55
CA ASN A 84 9.21 6.39 -12.70
C ASN A 84 7.92 7.24 -12.70
N ASN A 85 7.31 7.42 -11.53
CA ASN A 85 6.14 8.26 -11.39
C ASN A 85 6.43 9.75 -11.69
N GLN A 86 7.51 10.31 -11.14
CA GLN A 86 7.90 11.71 -11.36
C GLN A 86 8.19 11.96 -12.85
N VAL A 87 9.03 11.12 -13.47
CA VAL A 87 9.37 11.23 -14.90
C VAL A 87 8.11 11.10 -15.76
N ASN A 88 7.25 10.11 -15.50
CA ASN A 88 6.03 9.92 -16.28
C ASN A 88 5.04 11.08 -16.12
N SER A 89 4.95 11.70 -14.93
CA SER A 89 4.05 12.82 -14.68
C SER A 89 4.54 14.11 -15.36
N THR A 90 5.86 14.32 -15.42
CA THR A 90 6.47 15.47 -16.10
C THR A 90 6.41 15.35 -17.63
N TYR A 91 6.68 14.16 -18.18
CA TYR A 91 6.88 14.00 -19.63
C TYR A 91 5.72 13.34 -20.38
N GLY A 92 4.77 12.71 -19.67
CA GLY A 92 3.39 12.36 -20.07
C GLY A 92 3.15 11.53 -21.35
N ASN A 93 3.68 11.99 -22.48
CA ASN A 93 3.29 11.65 -23.85
C ASN A 93 4.47 11.34 -24.79
N GLN A 94 5.70 11.74 -24.45
CA GLN A 94 6.91 11.38 -25.22
C GLN A 94 7.50 10.05 -24.73
N SER A 95 8.56 9.55 -25.37
CA SER A 95 9.27 8.35 -24.90
C SER A 95 9.79 8.55 -23.47
N THR A 96 8.99 8.09 -22.49
CA THR A 96 9.31 8.12 -21.06
C THR A 96 10.56 7.31 -20.77
N GLU A 97 10.87 6.32 -21.61
CA GLU A 97 12.09 5.51 -21.54
C GLU A 97 13.35 6.37 -21.67
N GLY A 98 13.41 7.24 -22.68
CA GLY A 98 14.57 8.13 -22.89
C GLY A 98 14.80 9.05 -21.71
N HIS A 99 13.73 9.70 -21.24
CA HIS A 99 13.78 10.61 -20.09
C HIS A 99 14.16 9.87 -18.79
N TYR A 100 13.63 8.67 -18.57
CA TYR A 100 13.97 7.86 -17.41
C TYR A 100 15.45 7.43 -17.41
N LYS A 101 15.97 7.00 -18.57
CA LYS A 101 17.40 6.67 -18.73
C LYS A 101 18.29 7.88 -18.47
N ILE A 102 17.95 9.05 -19.06
CA ILE A 102 18.68 10.30 -18.82
C ILE A 102 18.66 10.66 -17.33
N PHE A 103 17.49 10.62 -16.70
CA PHE A 103 17.33 10.90 -15.27
C PHE A 103 18.23 9.99 -14.43
N THR A 104 18.10 8.67 -14.59
CA THR A 104 18.84 7.69 -13.78
C THR A 104 20.34 7.74 -14.01
N GLN A 105 20.79 7.92 -15.25
CA GLN A 105 22.21 8.08 -15.58
C GLN A 105 22.79 9.34 -14.94
N ALA A 106 22.13 10.49 -15.13
CA ALA A 106 22.55 11.75 -14.52
C ALA A 106 22.57 11.63 -12.98
N PHE A 107 21.61 10.93 -12.39
CA PHE A 107 21.56 10.73 -10.95
C PHE A 107 22.75 9.86 -10.48
N ILE A 108 22.99 8.70 -11.11
CA ILE A 108 24.11 7.80 -10.78
C ILE A 108 25.46 8.50 -10.95
N SER A 109 25.64 9.29 -12.00
CA SER A 109 26.88 10.03 -12.25
C SER A 109 27.14 11.14 -11.22
N ASN A 110 26.10 11.83 -10.75
CA ASN A 110 26.23 12.94 -9.83
C ASN A 110 26.25 12.52 -8.34
N TYR A 111 25.79 11.31 -8.01
CA TYR A 111 25.65 10.86 -6.61
C TYR A 111 26.03 9.39 -6.43
N SER A 112 27.29 9.11 -6.06
CA SER A 112 27.78 7.75 -5.80
C SER A 112 26.99 6.98 -4.73
N ASP A 113 26.35 7.70 -3.81
CA ASP A 113 25.50 7.15 -2.74
C ASP A 113 24.32 6.34 -3.29
N LEU A 114 23.90 6.62 -4.53
CA LEU A 114 22.86 5.85 -5.24
C LEU A 114 23.25 4.45 -5.62
N ASN A 115 24.53 4.11 -5.61
CA ASN A 115 24.98 2.79 -6.06
C ASN A 115 24.28 1.67 -5.29
N ILE A 116 23.81 1.92 -4.07
CA ILE A 116 23.02 0.96 -3.28
C ILE A 116 21.69 0.54 -3.95
N CYS A 117 21.13 1.38 -4.83
CA CYS A 117 19.87 1.12 -5.52
C CYS A 117 20.07 0.84 -7.01
N LYS A 118 21.30 0.85 -7.52
CA LYS A 118 21.59 0.78 -8.96
C LYS A 118 20.88 -0.38 -9.65
N ASP A 119 20.90 -1.56 -9.06
CA ASP A 119 20.32 -2.78 -9.63
C ASP A 119 18.79 -2.84 -9.53
N HIS A 120 18.18 -1.88 -8.83
CA HIS A 120 16.74 -1.75 -8.64
C HIS A 120 16.11 -0.60 -9.44
N LEU A 121 16.92 0.26 -10.09
CA LEU A 121 16.46 1.43 -10.85
C LEU A 121 16.10 1.07 -12.30
N ASN A 122 15.03 0.29 -12.49
CA ASN A 122 14.59 -0.14 -13.81
C ASN A 122 13.36 0.62 -14.31
N LEU A 123 13.31 0.87 -15.62
CA LEU A 123 12.13 1.48 -16.26
C LEU A 123 10.90 0.59 -16.01
N ILE A 124 9.84 1.19 -15.49
CA ILE A 124 8.54 0.53 -15.32
C ILE A 124 7.66 0.94 -16.51
N PRO A 125 7.13 0.00 -17.30
CA PRO A 125 6.24 0.33 -18.41
C PRO A 125 5.05 1.19 -17.97
N LYS A 126 4.61 2.11 -18.83
CA LYS A 126 3.55 3.10 -18.52
C LYS A 126 2.25 2.47 -18.00
N GLU A 127 1.85 1.35 -18.58
CA GLU A 127 0.67 0.61 -18.15
C GLU A 127 0.86 0.01 -16.74
N ILE A 128 2.02 -0.63 -16.52
CA ILE A 128 2.38 -1.26 -15.25
C ILE A 128 2.45 -0.22 -14.12
N ILE A 129 3.13 0.91 -14.33
CA ILE A 129 3.20 1.98 -13.31
C ILE A 129 1.82 2.56 -13.02
N GLY A 130 0.94 2.65 -14.03
CA GLY A 130 -0.45 3.07 -13.87
C GLY A 130 -1.23 2.13 -12.94
N ASN A 131 -1.10 0.82 -13.13
CA ASN A 131 -1.74 -0.18 -12.29
C ASN A 131 -1.14 -0.24 -10.89
N MET A 132 0.20 -0.18 -10.78
CA MET A 132 0.90 -0.11 -9.49
C MET A 132 0.42 1.08 -8.65
N LYS A 133 0.23 2.26 -9.26
CA LYS A 133 -0.30 3.45 -8.57
C LYS A 133 -1.69 3.20 -7.98
N LYS A 134 -2.58 2.60 -8.76
CA LYS A 134 -3.95 2.30 -8.31
C LYS A 134 -3.93 1.33 -7.12
N ILE A 135 -3.18 0.23 -7.23
CA ILE A 135 -3.07 -0.77 -6.16
C ILE A 135 -2.40 -0.20 -4.91
N TYR A 136 -1.30 0.54 -5.09
CA TYR A 136 -0.61 1.18 -3.99
C TYR A 136 -1.49 2.22 -3.27
N ASN A 137 -2.29 2.97 -4.02
CA ASN A 137 -3.26 3.90 -3.44
C ASN A 137 -4.32 3.17 -2.61
N MET A 138 -4.74 1.96 -2.99
CA MET A 138 -5.62 1.15 -2.14
C MET A 138 -4.95 0.79 -0.82
N TYR A 139 -3.67 0.40 -0.83
CA TYR A 139 -2.91 0.16 0.40
C TYR A 139 -2.84 1.40 1.30
N ILE A 140 -2.57 2.58 0.75
CA ILE A 140 -2.53 3.84 1.52
C ILE A 140 -3.89 4.12 2.17
N LYS A 141 -4.96 4.00 1.39
CA LYS A 141 -6.33 4.23 1.85
C LYS A 141 -6.72 3.27 2.97
N LEU A 142 -6.37 1.99 2.83
CA LEU A 142 -6.62 1.00 3.86
C LEU A 142 -5.76 1.22 5.11
N ASP A 143 -4.48 1.59 4.97
CA ASP A 143 -3.61 1.96 6.11
C ASP A 143 -4.17 3.17 6.89
N ASN A 144 -4.79 4.13 6.19
CA ASN A 144 -5.48 5.25 6.84
C ASN A 144 -6.67 4.78 7.69
N VAL A 145 -7.46 3.82 7.21
CA VAL A 145 -8.58 3.24 7.98
C VAL A 145 -8.07 2.46 9.18
N ILE A 146 -7.05 1.63 8.97
CA ILE A 146 -6.46 0.77 10.02
C ILE A 146 -5.92 1.62 11.17
N ASN A 147 -5.23 2.72 10.86
CA ASN A 147 -4.57 3.57 11.84
C ASN A 147 -5.44 4.72 12.35
N ALA A 148 -6.71 4.83 11.92
CA ALA A 148 -7.61 5.89 12.34
C ALA A 148 -7.97 5.79 13.82
N THR A 149 -7.77 6.88 14.57
CA THR A 149 -8.24 6.96 15.97
C THR A 149 -9.75 7.22 16.03
N ASP A 150 -10.26 8.10 15.18
CA ASP A 150 -11.69 8.40 15.01
C ASP A 150 -12.12 8.22 13.56
N ILE A 151 -12.95 7.20 13.30
CA ILE A 151 -13.48 6.87 11.98
C ILE A 151 -14.56 7.84 11.49
N LYS A 152 -15.16 8.64 12.38
CA LYS A 152 -16.21 9.61 12.03
C LYS A 152 -15.63 10.89 11.42
N LYS A 153 -14.32 11.06 11.54
CA LYS A 153 -13.59 12.19 10.97
C LYS A 153 -13.36 11.97 9.46
N ASP A 154 -13.50 13.02 8.68
CA ASP A 154 -13.06 13.12 7.27
C ASP A 154 -13.49 11.95 6.36
N ASN A 155 -14.69 11.40 6.54
CA ASN A 155 -15.23 10.29 5.74
C ASN A 155 -14.23 9.11 5.59
N ILE A 156 -13.44 8.80 6.63
CA ILE A 156 -12.40 7.77 6.55
C ILE A 156 -12.92 6.43 6.00
N CYS A 157 -14.16 6.06 6.30
CA CYS A 157 -14.75 4.82 5.81
C CYS A 157 -15.01 4.79 4.29
N SER A 158 -15.16 5.95 3.61
CA SER A 158 -15.31 5.98 2.14
C SER A 158 -14.07 5.44 1.43
N ASN A 159 -12.92 5.45 2.09
CA ASN A 159 -11.70 4.81 1.58
C ASN A 159 -11.90 3.32 1.28
N ILE A 160 -12.72 2.62 2.07
CA ILE A 160 -13.01 1.19 1.83
C ILE A 160 -13.82 1.01 0.54
N ASP A 161 -14.82 1.86 0.32
CA ASP A 161 -15.63 1.84 -0.91
C ASP A 161 -14.76 2.17 -2.12
N GLU A 162 -13.90 3.18 -2.03
CA GLU A 162 -12.98 3.55 -3.11
C GLU A 162 -11.95 2.44 -3.41
N CYS A 163 -11.47 1.74 -2.38
CA CYS A 163 -10.66 0.53 -2.55
C CYS A 163 -11.45 -0.56 -3.28
N TYR A 164 -12.70 -0.82 -2.88
CA TYR A 164 -13.55 -1.83 -3.51
C TYR A 164 -13.81 -1.51 -4.99
N GLN A 165 -14.17 -0.27 -5.31
CA GLN A 165 -14.39 0.16 -6.70
C GLN A 165 -13.11 0.02 -7.54
N THR A 166 -11.97 0.42 -6.99
CA THR A 166 -10.68 0.27 -7.68
C THR A 166 -10.34 -1.21 -7.91
N TYR A 167 -10.52 -2.05 -6.89
CA TYR A 167 -10.28 -3.49 -6.96
C TYR A 167 -11.15 -4.16 -8.03
N MET A 168 -12.45 -3.88 -8.03
CA MET A 168 -13.39 -4.43 -8.99
C MET A 168 -13.15 -3.96 -10.42
N SER A 169 -12.56 -2.78 -10.61
CA SER A 169 -12.15 -2.31 -11.94
C SER A 169 -11.08 -3.20 -12.59
N PHE A 170 -10.36 -4.00 -11.80
CA PHE A 170 -9.37 -4.95 -12.32
C PHE A 170 -9.96 -6.34 -12.65
N LYS A 171 -11.23 -6.61 -12.32
CA LYS A 171 -11.85 -7.95 -12.45
C LYS A 171 -11.67 -8.55 -13.85
N SER A 172 -11.86 -7.75 -14.90
CA SER A 172 -11.74 -8.23 -16.30
C SER A 172 -10.32 -8.58 -16.72
N TYR A 173 -9.29 -8.15 -15.98
CA TYR A 173 -7.89 -8.47 -16.26
C TYR A 173 -7.47 -9.83 -15.70
N CYS A 174 -8.28 -10.43 -14.84
CA CYS A 174 -8.04 -11.72 -14.20
C CYS A 174 -9.00 -12.78 -14.75
N THR A 175 -8.79 -13.17 -16.00
CA THR A 175 -9.53 -14.24 -16.66
C THR A 175 -8.89 -15.60 -16.37
N ILE A 176 -9.52 -16.70 -16.80
CA ILE A 176 -8.96 -18.06 -16.68
C ILE A 176 -7.53 -18.12 -17.22
N ASP A 177 -7.24 -17.43 -18.33
CA ASP A 177 -5.90 -17.46 -18.95
C ASP A 177 -4.89 -16.54 -18.24
N SER A 178 -5.34 -15.57 -17.45
CA SER A 178 -4.49 -14.54 -16.82
C SER A 178 -4.57 -14.49 -15.29
N HIS A 179 -5.28 -15.43 -14.64
CA HIS A 179 -5.53 -15.42 -13.20
C HIS A 179 -4.25 -15.51 -12.35
N ASN A 180 -3.17 -16.07 -12.89
CA ASN A 180 -1.86 -16.13 -12.26
C ASN A 180 -0.91 -15.00 -12.69
N SER A 181 -1.42 -13.99 -13.40
CA SER A 181 -0.61 -12.82 -13.76
C SER A 181 -0.15 -12.08 -12.50
N GLU A 182 1.00 -11.39 -12.59
CA GLU A 182 1.53 -10.61 -11.47
C GLU A 182 0.53 -9.57 -10.93
N LEU A 183 -0.30 -9.01 -11.82
CA LEU A 183 -1.37 -8.09 -11.47
C LEU A 183 -2.43 -8.76 -10.58
N CYS A 184 -2.88 -9.95 -10.97
CA CYS A 184 -3.89 -10.69 -10.21
C CYS A 184 -3.36 -11.19 -8.87
N ASN A 185 -2.10 -11.64 -8.82
CA ASN A 185 -1.45 -11.97 -7.55
C ASN A 185 -1.36 -10.76 -6.62
N ALA A 186 -1.07 -9.56 -7.15
CA ALA A 186 -1.06 -8.33 -6.35
C ALA A 186 -2.43 -7.95 -5.78
N LEU A 187 -3.50 -8.24 -6.52
CA LEU A 187 -4.87 -8.06 -6.05
C LEU A 187 -5.19 -9.06 -4.93
N GLU A 188 -4.75 -10.31 -5.05
CA GLU A 188 -4.84 -11.28 -3.96
C GLU A 188 -4.03 -10.84 -2.73
N ASP A 189 -2.83 -10.29 -2.91
CA ASP A 189 -2.03 -9.77 -1.80
C ASP A 189 -2.72 -8.60 -1.09
N PHE A 190 -3.38 -7.72 -1.84
CA PHE A 190 -4.18 -6.64 -1.25
C PHE A 190 -5.38 -7.19 -0.49
N ARG A 191 -6.10 -8.16 -1.07
CA ARG A 191 -7.22 -8.84 -0.44
C ARG A 191 -6.81 -9.52 0.86
N ASN A 192 -5.68 -10.22 0.87
CA ASN A 192 -5.12 -10.85 2.06
C ASN A 192 -4.77 -9.82 3.14
N TYR A 193 -4.15 -8.71 2.75
CA TYR A 193 -3.88 -7.60 3.67
C TYR A 193 -5.17 -7.00 4.27
N TYR A 194 -6.24 -6.88 3.49
CA TYR A 194 -7.56 -6.49 3.99
C TYR A 194 -8.11 -7.49 5.01
N LEU A 195 -8.06 -8.79 4.70
CA LEU A 195 -8.56 -9.85 5.59
C LEU A 195 -7.85 -9.85 6.93
N VAL A 196 -6.50 -9.82 6.92
CA VAL A 196 -5.68 -9.76 8.14
C VAL A 196 -6.03 -8.56 9.02
N ASN A 197 -6.43 -7.43 8.42
CA ASN A 197 -6.79 -6.21 9.13
C ASN A 197 -8.30 -6.02 9.31
N SER A 198 -9.11 -7.07 9.06
CA SER A 198 -10.57 -7.01 9.10
C SER A 198 -11.12 -6.47 10.42
N GLN A 199 -10.50 -6.77 11.56
CA GLN A 199 -10.92 -6.24 12.86
C GLN A 199 -10.89 -4.71 12.92
N SER A 200 -9.84 -4.09 12.38
CA SER A 200 -9.75 -2.63 12.29
C SER A 200 -10.77 -2.07 11.30
N VAL A 201 -11.07 -2.82 10.23
CA VAL A 201 -12.00 -2.41 9.17
C VAL A 201 -13.48 -2.59 9.56
N MET A 202 -13.83 -3.54 10.44
CA MET A 202 -15.21 -3.75 10.94
C MET A 202 -15.80 -2.49 11.60
N ARG A 203 -14.94 -1.55 12.00
CA ARG A 203 -15.33 -0.22 12.46
C ARG A 203 -16.08 0.59 11.38
N CYS A 204 -15.80 0.32 10.10
CA CYS A 204 -16.41 0.98 8.95
C CYS A 204 -17.49 0.13 8.25
N THR A 205 -17.23 -1.16 8.05
CA THR A 205 -18.14 -2.05 7.31
C THR A 205 -17.93 -3.50 7.71
N ASN A 206 -19.04 -4.24 7.83
CA ASN A 206 -19.03 -5.68 8.07
C ASN A 206 -19.33 -6.48 6.78
N ASP A 207 -19.79 -5.82 5.74
CA ASP A 207 -20.36 -6.47 4.55
C ASP A 207 -19.43 -6.43 3.34
N THR A 208 -18.45 -5.51 3.33
CA THR A 208 -17.53 -5.39 2.20
C THR A 208 -16.60 -6.59 2.15
N LYS A 209 -16.78 -7.41 1.10
CA LYS A 209 -15.95 -8.57 0.81
C LYS A 209 -15.27 -8.38 -0.55
N PHE A 210 -13.94 -8.42 -0.54
CA PHE A 210 -13.15 -8.46 -1.75
C PHE A 210 -13.17 -9.91 -2.28
N PRO A 211 -13.80 -10.18 -3.44
CA PRO A 211 -13.84 -11.53 -3.99
C PRO A 211 -12.45 -11.96 -4.45
N SER A 212 -12.13 -13.25 -4.36
CA SER A 212 -10.94 -13.79 -5.03
C SER A 212 -11.14 -13.70 -6.54
N PHE A 213 -10.12 -13.26 -7.26
CA PHE A 213 -10.07 -13.32 -8.72
C PHE A 213 -9.35 -14.57 -9.25
N LYS A 214 -8.75 -15.37 -8.36
CA LYS A 214 -8.33 -16.73 -8.72
C LYS A 214 -9.56 -17.59 -8.91
N VAL A 215 -9.73 -18.14 -10.12
CA VAL A 215 -10.77 -19.10 -10.45
C VAL A 215 -10.46 -20.39 -9.70
N ALA A 216 -11.43 -20.92 -8.96
CA ALA A 216 -11.32 -22.28 -8.44
C ALA A 216 -11.34 -23.22 -9.66
N GLN A 217 -10.34 -24.10 -9.79
CA GLN A 217 -10.50 -25.29 -10.61
C GLN A 217 -11.55 -26.15 -9.90
N GLU A 218 -12.83 -25.89 -10.15
CA GLU A 218 -13.86 -26.87 -9.86
C GLU A 218 -13.69 -28.00 -10.87
N GLU A 219 -13.32 -29.16 -10.34
CA GLU A 219 -13.19 -30.43 -11.04
C GLU A 219 -14.51 -30.76 -11.76
N ALA A 220 -14.54 -30.55 -13.08
CA ALA A 220 -15.53 -31.21 -13.94
C ALA A 220 -15.07 -32.65 -14.18
N HIS A 221 -15.12 -33.48 -13.15
CA HIS A 221 -15.03 -34.93 -13.24
C HIS A 221 -15.96 -35.53 -12.20
N ASP A 222 -17.26 -35.31 -12.40
CA ASP A 222 -18.33 -36.16 -11.84
C ASP A 222 -19.65 -35.74 -12.51
N ALA A 223 -19.87 -36.22 -13.73
CA ALA A 223 -21.20 -36.40 -14.33
C ALA A 223 -21.08 -37.08 -15.71
N ASP A 224 -20.52 -38.29 -15.76
CA ASP A 224 -20.76 -39.25 -16.84
C ASP A 224 -20.91 -40.61 -16.18
N ASP A 225 -22.16 -40.96 -15.87
CA ASP A 225 -22.73 -42.32 -15.90
C ASP A 225 -24.03 -42.35 -15.07
N ALA A 226 -25.12 -41.93 -15.71
CA ALA A 226 -26.46 -42.41 -15.38
C ALA A 226 -27.23 -42.52 -16.69
N ASP A 227 -26.96 -43.62 -17.39
CA ASP A 227 -27.81 -44.10 -18.49
C ASP A 227 -29.04 -44.82 -17.92
N ASP A 228 -30.14 -44.53 -18.59
CA ASP A 228 -31.39 -45.26 -18.78
C ASP A 228 -32.27 -45.73 -17.60
N SER A 229 -33.48 -45.15 -17.52
CA SER A 229 -34.71 -45.89 -17.84
C SER A 229 -35.95 -44.97 -17.86
N ASP A 230 -36.29 -44.53 -19.08
CA ASP A 230 -37.58 -44.69 -19.76
C ASP A 230 -38.88 -44.86 -18.92
N ASN A 231 -39.83 -43.90 -19.00
CA ASN A 231 -41.05 -43.99 -19.84
C ASN A 231 -42.22 -43.04 -19.48
N SER A 232 -42.72 -42.38 -20.55
CA SER A 232 -44.13 -42.26 -20.99
C SER A 232 -45.14 -41.26 -20.34
N ASP A 233 -45.67 -40.41 -21.24
CA ASP A 233 -47.03 -39.79 -21.34
C ASP A 233 -47.58 -38.95 -20.16
N ASP A 234 -48.22 -37.78 -20.34
CA ASP A 234 -49.22 -37.40 -21.34
C ASP A 234 -49.40 -35.84 -21.38
N SER A 235 -49.88 -35.28 -22.50
CA SER A 235 -50.19 -33.84 -22.71
C SER A 235 -51.61 -33.48 -22.19
N PRO A 236 -52.22 -32.28 -22.36
CA PRO A 236 -51.72 -30.91 -22.60
C PRO A 236 -52.38 -29.83 -21.66
N ASN A 237 -51.89 -28.59 -21.78
CA ASN A 237 -52.35 -27.30 -21.21
C ASN A 237 -53.88 -27.00 -21.42
N PRO A 238 -54.53 -26.03 -20.72
CA PRO A 238 -54.42 -24.62 -21.17
C PRO A 238 -54.61 -23.49 -20.11
N SER A 239 -53.86 -22.40 -20.31
CA SER A 239 -54.21 -20.95 -20.26
C SER A 239 -55.02 -20.34 -19.10
N TYR A 240 -54.58 -19.17 -18.60
CA TYR A 240 -55.21 -17.83 -18.75
C TYR A 240 -54.34 -16.80 -17.96
N SER A 241 -53.59 -15.92 -18.63
CA SER A 241 -53.94 -14.53 -19.02
C SER A 241 -53.76 -13.47 -17.92
N GLN A 242 -52.84 -12.56 -18.24
CA GLN A 242 -52.56 -11.19 -17.78
C GLN A 242 -53.70 -10.42 -17.10
N HIS A 243 -53.36 -9.46 -16.21
CA HIS A 243 -53.79 -8.05 -16.24
C HIS A 243 -52.88 -7.18 -15.32
N GLN A 244 -52.22 -6.19 -15.91
CA GLN A 244 -51.82 -4.87 -15.34
C GLN A 244 -52.93 -3.85 -15.74
N PRO A 245 -52.85 -2.51 -15.54
CA PRO A 245 -52.26 -1.62 -14.51
C PRO A 245 -53.26 -0.49 -14.10
N GLY A 246 -52.81 0.51 -13.32
CA GLY A 246 -53.48 1.82 -13.11
C GLY A 246 -53.12 2.40 -11.73
N GLN A 247 -52.26 3.40 -11.52
CA GLN A 247 -52.14 4.78 -12.03
C GLN A 247 -53.10 5.75 -11.30
N ASP A 248 -52.55 6.68 -10.50
CA ASP A 248 -52.81 8.13 -10.52
C ASP A 248 -52.29 8.87 -9.25
N ASP A 249 -51.59 9.97 -9.53
CA ASP A 249 -51.02 11.07 -8.70
C ASP A 249 -52.10 11.99 -8.05
N PRO A 250 -51.84 13.22 -7.56
CA PRO A 250 -50.79 13.79 -6.67
C PRO A 250 -51.37 14.68 -5.53
N ALA A 251 -50.50 15.30 -4.71
CA ALA A 251 -50.41 16.76 -4.47
C ALA A 251 -50.20 17.24 -2.99
N ARG A 252 -49.12 18.02 -2.83
CA ARG A 252 -49.03 19.37 -2.23
C ARG A 252 -49.30 19.60 -0.73
N SER A 253 -48.25 20.08 -0.04
CA SER A 253 -48.32 21.31 0.80
C SER A 253 -46.92 21.86 1.10
N LEU A 254 -46.87 23.19 1.27
CA LEU A 254 -45.74 24.12 1.27
C LEU A 254 -45.65 24.82 2.65
N GLU A 255 -44.60 25.65 2.84
CA GLU A 255 -44.30 26.65 3.91
C GLU A 255 -43.34 26.16 5.00
N ILE A 256 -42.11 26.68 5.20
CA ILE A 256 -41.48 28.03 5.34
C ILE A 256 -41.56 28.63 6.76
N SER A 257 -40.39 28.85 7.38
CA SER A 257 -39.95 30.00 8.22
C SER A 257 -38.58 29.63 8.84
N ASP A 258 -37.41 30.18 8.50
CA ASP A 258 -36.82 31.54 8.57
C ASP A 258 -36.35 32.02 9.97
N SER A 259 -35.19 32.68 9.96
CA SER A 259 -34.50 33.52 10.97
C SER A 259 -33.66 32.87 12.10
N LEU A 260 -32.55 33.44 12.61
CA LEU A 260 -31.59 34.51 12.26
C LEU A 260 -30.46 34.44 13.33
N VAL A 261 -29.19 34.51 12.88
CA VAL A 261 -28.08 35.39 13.35
C VAL A 261 -27.57 35.40 14.82
N GLU A 262 -26.23 35.19 14.89
CA GLU A 262 -25.15 35.74 15.74
C GLU A 262 -25.40 36.20 17.18
N ASP A 263 -24.50 35.81 18.10
CA ASP A 263 -23.62 36.82 18.70
C ASP A 263 -22.31 36.25 19.29
N ALA A 264 -21.31 37.12 19.28
CA ALA A 264 -19.91 36.86 19.55
C ALA A 264 -19.47 37.22 20.98
N SER A 265 -18.27 36.72 21.31
CA SER A 265 -17.25 37.35 22.17
C SER A 265 -17.41 37.29 23.70
N GLY A 266 -16.32 36.90 24.35
CA GLY A 266 -16.16 36.92 25.80
C GLY A 266 -14.82 36.33 26.24
N LEU A 267 -13.70 36.94 25.80
CA LEU A 267 -12.39 36.71 26.40
C LEU A 267 -12.40 37.27 27.83
N ASN A 268 -12.17 36.42 28.83
CA ASN A 268 -11.73 36.86 30.15
C ASN A 268 -10.41 36.18 30.53
N SER A 269 -9.40 37.04 30.60
CA SER A 269 -8.06 36.83 31.13
C SER A 269 -8.09 36.53 32.62
N SER A 270 -7.30 35.54 33.08
CA SER A 270 -6.82 35.51 34.46
C SER A 270 -5.39 34.99 34.52
N ASN A 271 -4.49 35.87 34.97
CA ASN A 271 -3.10 35.56 35.28
C ASN A 271 -2.99 34.49 36.37
N SER A 272 -2.27 33.39 36.07
CA SER A 272 -1.82 32.42 37.06
C SER A 272 -0.29 32.39 37.09
N LYS A 273 0.28 32.69 38.27
CA LYS A 273 1.70 32.56 38.56
C LYS A 273 2.01 31.07 38.76
N THR A 274 2.63 30.42 37.78
CA THR A 274 3.22 29.08 37.92
C THR A 274 4.61 29.02 37.27
N ALA A 275 5.59 29.58 37.98
CA ALA A 275 6.96 29.05 37.98
C ALA A 275 7.07 28.29 39.31
N THR A 276 7.46 27.01 39.40
CA THR A 276 8.72 26.45 38.93
C THR A 276 8.61 24.92 39.02
N ALA A 277 8.50 24.21 37.89
CA ALA A 277 8.59 22.74 37.84
C ALA A 277 9.11 22.23 36.48
N ILE A 278 9.95 23.01 35.80
CA ILE A 278 10.47 22.68 34.46
C ILE A 278 11.92 22.15 34.52
N SER A 279 12.59 22.26 35.68
CA SER A 279 14.04 21.99 35.75
C SER A 279 14.41 20.50 35.88
N THR A 280 13.50 19.61 36.31
CA THR A 280 13.86 18.20 36.55
C THR A 280 13.62 17.29 35.34
N THR A 281 12.71 17.66 34.43
CA THR A 281 12.44 16.89 33.19
C THR A 281 13.53 17.04 32.14
N LEU A 282 14.27 18.16 32.10
CA LEU A 282 15.34 18.36 31.11
C LEU A 282 16.57 17.47 31.30
N LEU A 283 16.77 16.88 32.49
CA LEU A 283 17.92 16.03 32.80
C LEU A 283 17.64 14.51 32.61
N LEU A 284 16.36 14.12 32.44
CA LEU A 284 15.98 12.72 32.21
C LEU A 284 16.20 12.28 30.75
N PHE A 285 16.01 13.18 29.78
CA PHE A 285 16.20 12.86 28.36
C PHE A 285 17.66 12.56 27.97
N PRO A 286 18.67 13.32 28.44
CA PRO A 286 20.07 13.02 28.12
C PRO A 286 20.56 11.71 28.73
N THR A 287 20.09 11.36 29.93
CA THR A 287 20.48 10.13 30.64
C THR A 287 19.86 8.88 30.01
N LEU A 288 18.60 8.95 29.56
CA LEU A 288 17.99 7.88 28.76
C LEU A 288 18.68 7.72 27.40
N PHE A 289 19.12 8.81 26.77
CA PHE A 289 19.82 8.77 25.50
C PHE A 289 21.22 8.15 25.62
N THR A 290 21.97 8.47 26.68
CA THR A 290 23.26 7.83 26.96
C THR A 290 23.09 6.37 27.34
N LEU A 291 22.09 6.01 28.16
CA LEU A 291 21.80 4.60 28.47
C LEU A 291 21.34 3.82 27.23
N TYR A 292 20.54 4.41 26.35
CA TYR A 292 20.19 3.82 25.06
C TYR A 292 21.42 3.59 24.17
N LYS A 293 22.39 4.52 24.17
CA LYS A 293 23.62 4.44 23.36
C LYS A 293 24.71 3.54 23.95
N PHE A 294 24.76 3.37 25.27
CA PHE A 294 25.84 2.65 25.97
C PHE A 294 25.41 1.35 26.68
N THR A 295 24.11 1.02 26.73
CA THR A 295 23.63 -0.29 27.18
C THR A 295 23.53 -1.22 25.97
N PRO A 296 23.99 -2.48 26.00
CA PRO A 296 23.94 -3.40 24.85
C PRO A 296 22.53 -3.92 24.54
N LEU A 297 21.48 -3.15 24.84
CA LEU A 297 20.09 -3.48 24.52
C LEU A 297 19.82 -3.49 23.02
N GLY A 298 20.64 -2.79 22.22
CA GLY A 298 20.56 -2.86 20.75
C GLY A 298 20.70 -4.29 20.20
N SER A 299 21.48 -5.17 20.83
CA SER A 299 21.63 -6.57 20.41
C SER A 299 20.48 -7.47 20.87
N LEU A 300 19.72 -7.06 21.89
CA LEU A 300 18.56 -7.79 22.41
C LEU A 300 17.24 -7.35 21.76
N ILE A 301 17.14 -6.08 21.39
CA ILE A 301 15.94 -5.54 20.71
C ILE A 301 15.89 -5.98 19.24
N ARG A 302 17.03 -6.10 18.56
CA ARG A 302 17.09 -6.56 17.15
C ARG A 302 16.46 -7.95 16.93
N PRO A 303 16.81 -9.00 17.71
CA PRO A 303 16.14 -10.30 17.58
C PRO A 303 14.70 -10.25 18.07
N TYR A 304 14.33 -9.37 19.00
CA TYR A 304 12.94 -9.20 19.44
C TYR A 304 12.06 -8.58 18.33
N ILE A 305 12.54 -7.56 17.63
CA ILE A 305 11.84 -6.97 16.48
C ILE A 305 11.72 -7.97 15.33
N GLN A 306 12.79 -8.71 15.02
CA GLN A 306 12.75 -9.76 13.99
C GLN A 306 11.82 -10.92 14.39
N ARG A 307 11.79 -11.29 15.67
CA ARG A 307 10.88 -12.30 16.21
C ARG A 307 9.43 -11.81 16.14
N ASN A 308 9.16 -10.54 16.45
CA ASN A 308 7.82 -9.97 16.35
C ASN A 308 7.35 -9.86 14.90
N GLN A 309 8.23 -9.51 13.96
CA GLN A 309 7.91 -9.55 12.52
C GLN A 309 7.57 -10.98 12.09
N LYS A 310 8.39 -11.98 12.45
CA LYS A 310 8.13 -13.39 12.15
C LYS A 310 6.85 -13.90 12.80
N VAL A 311 6.57 -13.52 14.05
CA VAL A 311 5.32 -13.85 14.75
C VAL A 311 4.13 -13.18 14.07
N GLN A 312 4.27 -11.95 13.58
CA GLN A 312 3.22 -11.27 12.82
C GLN A 312 2.96 -11.98 11.48
N TYR A 313 3.99 -12.35 10.72
CA TYR A 313 3.83 -13.13 9.49
C TYR A 313 3.16 -14.48 9.77
N ASN A 314 3.60 -15.22 10.79
CA ASN A 314 3.00 -16.50 11.16
C ASN A 314 1.54 -16.37 11.64
N ALA A 315 1.24 -15.33 12.43
CA ALA A 315 -0.13 -15.05 12.86
C ALA A 315 -1.03 -14.63 11.68
N ASN A 316 -0.48 -13.93 10.68
CA ASN A 316 -1.19 -13.61 9.45
C ASN A 316 -1.50 -14.88 8.65
N ASP A 317 -0.57 -15.83 8.57
CA ASP A 317 -0.77 -17.11 7.88
C ASP A 317 -1.84 -17.97 8.59
N GLU A 318 -1.81 -18.06 9.92
CA GLU A 318 -2.84 -18.74 10.72
C GLU A 318 -4.23 -18.10 10.55
N MET A 319 -4.28 -16.77 10.53
CA MET A 319 -5.50 -16.01 10.29
C MET A 319 -6.03 -16.22 8.86
N LEU A 320 -5.15 -16.22 7.86
CA LEU A 320 -5.51 -16.52 6.48
C LEU A 320 -6.08 -17.93 6.30
N GLN A 321 -5.53 -18.94 6.99
CA GLN A 321 -6.11 -20.29 7.02
C GLN A 321 -7.52 -20.32 7.62
N LEU A 322 -7.80 -19.48 8.63
CA LEU A 322 -9.12 -19.40 9.25
C LEU A 322 -10.18 -18.81 8.31
N TYR A 323 -9.83 -17.79 7.51
CA TYR A 323 -10.77 -17.12 6.61
C TYR A 323 -10.81 -17.71 5.19
N LEU A 324 -9.82 -18.53 4.79
CA LEU A 324 -9.69 -19.10 3.45
C LEU A 324 -9.34 -20.61 3.52
N PRO A 325 -10.34 -21.50 3.39
CA PRO A 325 -10.14 -22.95 3.52
C PRO A 325 -9.11 -23.56 2.57
N ASN A 326 -8.85 -22.90 1.43
CA ASN A 326 -7.96 -23.39 0.37
C ASN A 326 -6.60 -22.64 0.32
N TYR A 327 -6.29 -21.79 1.32
CA TYR A 327 -5.03 -21.07 1.39
C TYR A 327 -3.88 -22.01 1.82
N LYS A 328 -2.81 -22.10 1.00
CA LYS A 328 -1.56 -22.76 1.37
C LYS A 328 -0.51 -21.69 1.70
N ALA A 329 0.03 -21.73 2.92
CA ALA A 329 1.12 -20.86 3.34
C ALA A 329 2.36 -21.12 2.48
N GLN A 330 3.09 -20.05 2.11
CA GLN A 330 4.28 -20.16 1.28
C GLN A 330 5.52 -20.40 2.15
N ASP A 331 5.93 -21.66 2.27
CA ASP A 331 7.18 -22.02 2.95
C ASP A 331 8.38 -21.53 2.12
N ASN A 332 9.12 -20.54 2.63
CA ASN A 332 10.44 -20.19 2.14
C ASN A 332 11.45 -20.19 3.28
N ILE A 333 12.33 -21.20 3.30
CA ILE A 333 13.80 -21.10 3.27
C ILE A 333 14.35 -22.54 3.12
N ASN A 334 15.14 -22.73 2.06
CA ASN A 334 15.99 -23.89 1.81
C ASN A 334 16.59 -24.48 3.10
N LYS A 335 16.13 -25.66 3.51
CA LYS A 335 16.79 -26.53 4.49
C LYS A 335 17.44 -27.77 3.88
N GLU A 336 17.49 -27.85 2.56
CA GLU A 336 18.30 -28.85 1.86
C GLU A 336 19.54 -28.19 1.29
N GLN A 337 20.57 -28.04 2.14
CA GLN A 337 22.00 -28.04 1.79
C GLN A 337 22.81 -27.69 3.04
N LEU A 338 22.81 -28.56 4.05
CA LEU A 338 23.85 -28.62 5.08
C LEU A 338 23.81 -30.00 5.77
N ASN A 339 23.93 -31.06 4.96
CA ASN A 339 24.42 -32.35 5.45
C ASN A 339 25.94 -32.37 5.29
N VAL A 340 26.66 -31.98 6.34
CA VAL A 340 28.08 -32.35 6.48
C VAL A 340 28.11 -33.61 7.35
N PRO A 341 28.49 -34.78 6.81
CA PRO A 341 28.66 -35.98 7.62
C PRO A 341 29.94 -35.85 8.45
N TYR A 342 29.81 -35.99 9.76
CA TYR A 342 30.96 -36.24 10.64
C TYR A 342 31.38 -37.70 10.47
N HIS A 343 32.62 -37.93 10.02
CA HIS A 343 33.28 -39.22 10.17
C HIS A 343 34.05 -39.22 11.49
N SER A 344 33.76 -40.22 12.33
CA SER A 344 34.59 -40.65 13.46
C SER A 344 35.86 -41.33 12.98
#